data_AF-A0A645H419-F1
#
_entry.id   AF-A0A645H419-F1
#
_cell.length_a   1.000
_cell.length_b   1.000
_cell.length_c   1.000
_cell.angle_alpha   90.00
_cell.angle_beta   90.00
_cell.angle_gamma   90.00
#
_symmetry.space_group_name_H-M   'P 1'
#
loop_
_entity.id
_entity.type
_entity.pdbx_description
1 polymer ?
#
loop_
_entity_poly.entity_id
_entity_poly.type
_entity_poly.pdbx_seq_one_letter_code
_entity_poly.pdbx_strand_id
1 'polypeptide(L)' 'MNPLLINLNGWEIPIIVLVVLILFGGKKIPEFMKGLGKGINSFKRGLKDIEDDIKAEPTDTNSSNN' A
#
# COMPACT_ATOMS: atom_id res chain seq x y z
N MET A 1 32.66 10.32 -26.38
CA MET A 1 31.67 11.16 -25.66
C MET A 1 30.32 10.81 -26.26
N ASN A 2 29.63 9.87 -25.62
CA ASN A 2 28.50 9.16 -26.23
C ASN A 2 27.19 9.85 -25.84
N PRO A 3 26.35 10.29 -26.80
CA PRO A 3 25.07 10.94 -26.51
C PRO A 3 23.96 9.91 -26.27
N LEU A 4 24.26 8.79 -25.59
CA LEU A 4 23.38 7.62 -25.49
C LEU A 4 22.59 7.54 -24.18
N LEU A 5 22.78 8.47 -23.24
CA LEU A 5 22.19 8.36 -21.89
C LEU A 5 21.09 9.38 -21.57
N ILE A 6 20.75 10.30 -22.49
CA ILE A 6 19.85 11.42 -22.15
C ILE A 6 18.86 11.72 -23.28
N ASN A 7 18.17 10.69 -23.76
CA ASN A 7 16.90 10.89 -24.45
C ASN A 7 15.79 10.35 -23.54
N LEU A 8 15.47 11.15 -22.52
CA LEU A 8 14.46 10.95 -21.47
C LEU A 8 13.02 10.96 -22.04
N ASN A 9 12.74 10.06 -22.97
CA ASN A 9 11.43 9.90 -23.62
C ASN A 9 10.51 8.94 -22.82
N GLY A 10 10.74 8.78 -21.51
CA GLY A 10 9.95 7.88 -20.64
C GLY A 10 10.13 6.38 -20.89
N TRP A 11 11.02 6.00 -21.82
CA TRP A 11 11.23 4.59 -22.21
C TRP A 11 12.04 3.76 -21.20
N GLU A 12 12.60 4.40 -20.18
CA GLU A 12 13.37 3.76 -19.11
C GLU A 12 12.48 2.90 -18.21
N ILE A 13 11.30 3.44 -17.83
CA ILE A 13 10.34 2.76 -16.96
C ILE A 13 9.89 1.41 -17.55
N PRO A 14 9.39 1.32 -18.80
CA PRO A 14 8.98 0.04 -19.37
C PRO A 14 10.15 -0.94 -19.53
N ILE A 15 11.38 -0.47 -19.80
CA ILE A 15 12.57 -1.33 -19.86
C ILE A 15 12.88 -1.95 -18.49
N ILE A 16 12.85 -1.16 -17.42
CA ILE A 16 13.10 -1.64 -16.06
C ILE A 16 12.01 -2.64 -15.65
N VAL A 17 10.75 -2.32 -15.94
CA VAL A 17 9.62 -3.22 -15.69
C VAL A 17 9.81 -4.53 -16.45
N LEU A 18 10.25 -4.49 -17.72
CA LEU A 18 10.50 -5.70 -18.52
C LEU A 18 11.61 -6.57 -17.92
N VAL A 19 12.72 -5.98 -17.49
CA VAL A 19 13.82 -6.71 -16.83
C VAL A 19 13.33 -7.37 -15.54
N VAL A 20 12.61 -6.63 -14.69
CA VAL A 20 12.01 -7.18 -13.47
C VAL A 20 11.01 -8.30 -13.79
N LEU A 21 10.21 -8.15 -14.85
CA LEU A 21 9.26 -9.17 -15.28
C LEU A 21 9.94 -10.46 -15.75
N ILE A 22 11.13 -10.38 -16.34
CA ILE A 22 11.91 -11.56 -16.74
C ILE A 22 12.53 -12.24 -15.52
N LEU A 23 13.09 -11.47 -14.58
CA LEU A 23 13.74 -12.00 -13.38
C LEU A 23 12.75 -12.65 -12.41
N PHE A 24 11.60 -11.99 -12.19
CA PHE A 24 10.59 -12.45 -11.26
C PHE A 24 9.46 -13.23 -11.94
N GLY A 25 9.28 -13.10 -13.25
CA GLY A 25 8.16 -13.68 -13.99
C GLY A 25 6.88 -12.84 -13.86
N GLY A 26 6.09 -12.76 -14.94
CA GLY A 26 4.85 -11.96 -14.99
C GLY A 26 3.76 -12.39 -14.00
N LYS A 27 3.86 -13.58 -13.40
CA LYS A 27 2.93 -14.09 -12.38
C LYS A 27 3.26 -13.66 -10.94
N LYS A 28 4.54 -13.41 -10.61
CA LYS A 28 4.96 -13.12 -9.24
C LYS A 28 4.58 -11.70 -8.79
N ILE A 29 4.64 -10.73 -9.69
CA ILE A 29 4.28 -9.33 -9.40
C ILE A 29 2.79 -9.21 -8.98
N PRO A 30 1.81 -9.74 -9.74
CA PRO A 30 0.39 -9.72 -9.33
C PRO A 30 0.11 -10.52 -8.06
N GLU A 31 0.80 -11.65 -7.86
CA GLU A 31 0.63 -12.49 -6.68
C GLU A 31 1.14 -11.79 -5.41
N PHE A 32 2.30 -11.12 -5.51
CA PHE A 32 2.84 -10.25 -4.47
C PHE A 32 1.92 -9.05 -4.17
N MET A 33 1.44 -8.36 -5.21
CA MET A 33 0.49 -7.25 -5.05
C MET A 33 -0.82 -7.69 -4.39
N LYS A 34 -1.36 -8.86 -4.73
CA LYS A 34 -2.54 -9.44 -4.07
C LYS A 34 -2.26 -9.73 -2.59
N GLY A 35 -1.08 -10.24 -2.26
CA GLY A 35 -0.65 -10.48 -0.88
C GLY A 35 -0.55 -9.19 -0.08
N LEU A 36 0.19 -8.20 -0.59
CA LEU A 36 0.32 -6.89 0.04
C LEU A 36 -1.02 -6.17 0.17
N GLY A 37 -1.86 -6.20 -0.88
CA GLY A 37 -3.16 -5.55 -0.88
C GLY A 37 -4.11 -6.14 0.16
N LYS A 38 -4.11 -7.47 0.33
CA LYS A 38 -4.85 -8.12 1.41
C LYS A 38 -4.33 -7.69 2.79
N GLY A 39 -3.01 -7.63 2.99
CA GLY A 39 -2.40 -7.17 4.24
C GLY A 39 -2.79 -5.74 4.60
N ILE A 40 -2.63 -4.80 3.67
CA ILE A 40 -3.01 -3.39 3.83
C ILE A 40 -4.51 -3.25 4.10
N ASN A 41 -5.36 -4.00 3.39
CA ASN A 41 -6.80 -3.95 3.59
C ASN A 41 -7.23 -4.47 4.98
N SER A 42 -6.65 -5.58 5.44
CA SER A 42 -6.90 -6.10 6.79
C SER A 42 -6.41 -5.14 7.86
N PHE A 43 -5.23 -4.52 7.66
CA PHE A 43 -4.71 -3.50 8.56
C PHE A 43 -5.64 -2.29 8.65
N LYS A 44 -6.10 -1.77 7.51
CA LYS A 44 -7.05 -0.64 7.46
C LYS A 44 -8.39 -0.97 8.12
N ARG A 45 -8.89 -2.20 7.99
CA ARG A 45 -10.12 -2.66 8.65
C ARG A 45 -9.93 -2.73 10.16
N GLY A 46 -8.84 -3.32 10.64
CA GLY A 46 -8.54 -3.39 12.07
C GLY A 46 -8.39 -2.01 12.71
N LEU A 47 -7.73 -1.06 12.03
CA LEU A 47 -7.66 0.33 12.51
C LEU A 47 -9.04 0.99 12.63
N LYS A 48 -9.94 0.72 11.67
CA LYS A 48 -11.27 1.29 11.66
C LYS A 48 -12.16 0.69 12.75
N ASP A 49 -12.08 -0.63 12.99
CA ASP A 49 -12.79 -1.29 14.08
C ASP A 49 -12.33 -0.74 15.44
N ILE A 50 -11.02 -0.51 15.63
CA ILE A 50 -10.49 0.11 16.85
C ILE A 50 -10.99 1.56 17.01
N GLU A 51 -11.02 2.34 15.92
CA GLU A 51 -11.53 3.72 15.96
C GLU A 51 -13.04 3.77 16.26
N ASP A 52 -13.80 2.83 15.72
CA ASP A 52 -15.24 2.70 15.97
C ASP A 52 -15.50 2.24 17.43
N ASP A 53 -14.70 1.32 17.98
CA ASP A 53 -14.77 0.89 19.39
C ASP A 53 -14.41 2.02 20.37
N ILE A 54 -13.38 2.83 20.06
CA ILE A 54 -12.98 3.99 20.88
C ILE A 54 -14.04 5.11 20.82
N LYS A 55 -14.78 5.24 19.71
CA LYS A 55 -15.89 6.21 19.58
C LYS A 55 -17.19 5.71 20.20
N ALA A 56 -17.34 4.38 20.36
CA ALA A 56 -18.53 3.75 20.92
C ALA A 56 -18.46 3.58 22.45
N GLU A 57 -17.29 3.73 23.09
CA GLU A 57 -17.25 4.00 24.52
C GLU A 57 -17.87 5.38 24.79
N PRO A 58 -19.01 5.47 25.50
CA PRO A 58 -19.41 6.73 26.06
C PRO A 58 -18.31 7.13 27.03
N THR A 59 -17.68 8.28 26.81
CA THR A 59 -17.15 9.06 27.91
C THR A 59 -18.33 9.29 28.87
N ASP A 60 -18.46 8.40 29.86
CA ASP A 60 -19.23 8.60 31.07
C ASP A 60 -18.57 9.74 31.84
N THR A 61 -18.72 10.97 31.33
CA THR A 61 -18.76 12.17 32.15
C THR A 61 -20.15 12.21 32.80
N ASN A 62 -20.44 11.20 33.62
CA ASN A 62 -21.45 11.34 34.66
C ASN A 62 -20.80 12.12 35.80
N SER A 63 -20.67 13.43 35.59
CA SER A 63 -20.44 14.39 36.67
C SER A 63 -21.77 14.57 37.40
N SER A 64 -22.10 13.60 38.24
CA SER A 64 -23.05 13.74 39.33
C SER A 64 -22.27 13.75 40.64
N ASN A 65 -22.08 14.93 41.25
CA ASN A 65 -21.95 15.08 42.70
C ASN A 65 -22.12 16.55 43.12
N ASN A 66 -23.28 16.81 43.74
CA ASN A 66 -23.69 17.88 44.67
C ASN A 66 -23.51 19.35 44.26
#